data_AF-A0A0X3PYY8-F1
#
_entry.id   AF-A0A0X3PYY8-F1
#
_cell.length_a   1.000
_cell.length_b   1.000
_cell.length_c   1.000
_cell.angle_alpha   90.00
_cell.angle_beta   90.00
_cell.angle_gamma   90.00
#
_symmetry.space_group_name_H-M   'P 1'
#
loop_
_entity.id
_entity.type
_entity.pdbx_description
1 polymer ?
#
loop_
_entity_poly.entity_id
_entity_poly.type
_entity_poly.pdbx_seq_one_letter_code
_entity_poly.pdbx_strand_id
1 'polypeptide(L)'
;EPKPVQPLPYDASHVTMTYSALNTLLILGDDLSRVNRDAVMAGILSLQSENSNFINASVLCHEFDARFVFSAVASAYILDQLDKLDIEGYVRFITKSLTFEGGFGHLPQLEAHAGATYCNLACLKLLGKLESVLPERSRQREKLIYWLLQRQKVGFNGRSGKDDDSCYTFWVGACLQMLHMDPYVDRDKLLEFISTTWDPMVGGFMRSADANYVGRLITYIWRHNFVFF
;
A
#
# COMPACT_ATOMS: atom_id res chain seq x y z
N GLU A 1 34.23 13.57 -8.40
CA GLU A 1 32.86 13.85 -8.84
C GLU A 1 32.29 12.61 -9.52
N PRO A 2 31.05 12.18 -9.22
CA PRO A 2 30.40 11.16 -10.02
C PRO A 2 30.22 11.69 -11.44
N LYS A 3 30.60 10.90 -12.46
CA LYS A 3 30.41 11.27 -13.86
C LYS A 3 28.91 11.51 -14.11
N PRO A 4 28.52 12.58 -14.83
CA PRO A 4 27.13 12.73 -15.26
C PRO A 4 26.79 11.55 -16.16
N VAL A 5 25.97 10.65 -15.65
CA VAL A 5 25.41 9.54 -16.42
C VAL A 5 24.39 10.17 -17.36
N GLN A 6 24.52 9.97 -18.66
CA GLN A 6 23.45 10.34 -19.58
C GLN A 6 22.22 9.50 -19.21
N PRO A 7 21.08 10.12 -18.84
CA PRO A 7 19.88 9.37 -18.52
C PRO A 7 19.48 8.52 -19.72
N LEU A 8 19.11 7.27 -19.47
CA LEU A 8 18.66 6.39 -20.54
C LEU A 8 17.41 7.01 -21.21
N PRO A 9 17.17 6.75 -22.50
CA PRO A 9 15.88 7.07 -23.10
C PRO A 9 14.79 6.44 -22.23
N TYR A 10 13.86 7.27 -21.74
CA TYR A 10 12.77 6.88 -20.82
C TYR A 10 13.15 6.65 -19.34
N ASP A 11 14.33 7.11 -18.90
CA ASP A 11 14.68 7.16 -17.48
C ASP A 11 13.92 8.32 -16.79
N ALA A 12 12.74 8.00 -16.25
CA ALA A 12 11.90 8.94 -15.54
C ALA A 12 11.59 8.42 -14.14
N SER A 13 11.48 9.35 -13.19
CA SER A 13 11.08 9.03 -11.82
C SER A 13 9.69 8.39 -11.81
N HIS A 14 9.52 7.37 -10.98
CA HIS A 14 8.24 6.73 -10.74
C HIS A 14 7.94 6.74 -9.24
N VAL A 15 6.77 7.23 -8.83
CA VAL A 15 6.48 7.50 -7.40
C VAL A 15 6.60 6.26 -6.51
N THR A 16 6.16 5.10 -6.99
CA THR A 16 6.30 3.84 -6.24
C THR A 16 7.76 3.38 -6.12
N MET A 17 8.61 3.72 -7.10
CA MET A 17 10.04 3.42 -7.03
C MET A 17 10.74 4.34 -6.04
N THR A 18 10.33 5.61 -5.95
CA THR A 18 10.77 6.53 -4.89
C THR A 18 10.45 5.99 -3.51
N TYR A 19 9.19 5.59 -3.27
CA TYR A 19 8.77 4.97 -2.01
C TYR A 19 9.60 3.71 -1.70
N SER A 20 9.81 2.84 -2.69
CA SER A 20 10.58 1.60 -2.53
C SER A 20 12.05 1.87 -2.22
N ALA A 21 12.65 2.87 -2.85
CA ALA A 21 14.04 3.28 -2.61
C ALA A 21 14.22 3.81 -1.18
N LEU A 22 13.30 4.67 -0.71
CA LEU A 22 13.33 5.18 0.67
C LEU A 22 13.21 4.06 1.70
N ASN A 23 12.28 3.11 1.51
CA ASN A 23 12.18 1.95 2.39
C ASN A 23 13.42 1.07 2.37
N THR A 24 14.02 0.87 1.19
CA THR A 24 15.25 0.09 1.07
C THR A 24 16.38 0.71 1.89
N LEU A 25 16.54 2.04 1.82
CA LEU A 25 17.51 2.77 2.63
C LEU A 25 17.26 2.57 4.13
N LEU A 26 16.02 2.76 4.58
CA LEU A 26 15.63 2.58 5.99
C LEU A 26 15.88 1.16 6.49
N ILE A 27 15.55 0.14 5.68
CA ILE A 27 15.78 -1.27 6.02
C ILE A 27 17.26 -1.60 6.13
N LEU A 28 18.09 -0.95 5.32
CA LEU A 28 19.54 -1.08 5.38
C LEU A 28 20.17 -0.24 6.51
N GLY A 29 19.37 0.46 7.31
CA GLY A 29 19.81 1.25 8.45
C GLY A 29 20.38 2.62 8.09
N ASP A 30 20.10 3.14 6.89
CA ASP A 30 20.47 4.51 6.51
C ASP A 30 19.61 5.54 7.27
N ASP A 31 20.22 6.65 7.66
CA ASP A 31 19.55 7.74 8.41
C ASP A 31 18.88 8.79 7.50
N LEU A 32 18.94 8.58 6.18
CA LEU A 32 18.43 9.45 5.13
C LEU A 32 19.10 10.84 5.09
N SER A 33 20.21 11.07 5.82
CA SER A 33 20.91 12.36 5.86
C SER A 33 21.48 12.77 4.50
N ARG A 34 21.76 11.79 3.62
CA ARG A 34 22.28 11.98 2.26
C ARG A 34 21.18 12.13 1.22
N VAL A 35 19.92 11.89 1.58
CA VAL A 35 18.78 12.04 0.67
C VAL A 35 18.45 13.52 0.54
N ASN A 36 18.45 14.03 -0.69
CA ASN A 36 17.97 15.38 -0.97
C ASN A 36 16.43 15.39 -0.87
N ARG A 37 15.91 15.62 0.34
CA ARG A 37 14.48 15.56 0.66
C ARG A 37 13.66 16.51 -0.21
N ASP A 38 14.13 17.73 -0.39
CA ASP A 38 13.43 18.75 -1.17
C ASP A 38 13.37 18.41 -2.66
N ALA A 39 14.45 17.85 -3.23
CA ALA A 39 14.44 17.39 -4.62
C ALA A 39 13.49 16.20 -4.83
N VAL A 40 13.47 15.25 -3.87
CA VAL A 40 12.55 14.10 -3.94
C VAL A 40 11.10 14.59 -3.87
N MET A 41 10.78 15.50 -2.95
CA MET A 41 9.43 16.05 -2.85
C MET A 41 9.04 16.92 -4.04
N ALA A 42 9.95 17.72 -4.59
CA ALA A 42 9.71 18.44 -5.83
C ALA A 42 9.39 17.47 -6.99
N GLY A 43 10.10 16.34 -7.07
CA GLY A 43 9.81 15.25 -7.99
C GLY A 43 8.40 14.69 -7.81
N ILE A 44 8.00 14.36 -6.58
CA ILE A 44 6.65 13.85 -6.27
C ILE A 44 5.56 14.86 -6.63
N LEU A 45 5.75 16.14 -6.28
CA LEU A 45 4.78 17.19 -6.57
C LEU A 45 4.64 17.46 -8.08
N SER A 46 5.70 17.25 -8.86
CA SER A 46 5.64 17.35 -10.33
C SER A 46 4.76 16.28 -10.98
N LEU A 47 4.44 15.20 -10.25
CA LEU A 47 3.56 14.13 -10.71
C LEU A 47 2.08 14.41 -10.41
N GLN A 48 1.76 15.51 -9.75
CA GLN A 48 0.38 15.88 -9.47
C GLN A 48 -0.37 16.19 -10.77
N SER A 49 -1.53 15.56 -10.95
CA SER A 49 -2.35 15.74 -12.15
C SER A 49 -3.04 17.11 -12.16
N GLU A 50 -3.16 17.71 -13.35
CA GLU A 50 -3.81 19.01 -13.59
C GLU A 50 -5.27 19.06 -13.12
N ASN A 51 -5.96 17.91 -13.09
CA ASN A 51 -7.37 17.80 -12.70
C ASN A 51 -7.60 17.57 -11.19
N SER A 52 -6.57 17.76 -10.35
CA SER A 52 -6.60 17.76 -8.88
C SER A 52 -6.88 16.41 -8.18
N ASN A 53 -6.16 16.21 -7.06
CA ASN A 53 -6.22 15.10 -6.09
C ASN A 53 -5.62 13.74 -6.50
N PHE A 54 -4.93 13.68 -7.64
CA PHE A 54 -4.27 12.45 -8.10
C PHE A 54 -2.77 12.65 -8.28
N ILE A 55 -2.03 11.58 -8.02
CA ILE A 55 -0.61 11.46 -8.35
C ILE A 55 -0.50 10.49 -9.53
N ASN A 56 0.13 10.96 -10.60
CA ASN A 56 0.51 10.11 -11.72
C ASN A 56 1.66 9.18 -11.31
N ALA A 57 1.73 8.01 -11.92
CA ALA A 57 2.80 7.05 -11.71
C ALA A 57 4.17 7.64 -12.03
N SER A 58 4.28 8.37 -13.14
CA SER A 58 5.49 9.03 -13.65
C SER A 58 5.15 10.17 -14.62
N VAL A 59 6.11 11.05 -14.93
CA VAL A 59 5.97 12.06 -16.00
C VAL A 59 5.80 11.43 -17.38
N LEU A 60 6.22 10.17 -17.56
CA LEU A 60 6.04 9.40 -18.79
C LEU A 60 4.85 8.43 -18.74
N CYS A 61 4.23 8.27 -17.56
CA CYS A 61 3.11 7.36 -17.34
C CYS A 61 2.06 8.04 -16.46
N HIS A 62 1.00 8.53 -17.11
CA HIS A 62 -0.08 9.26 -16.45
C HIS A 62 -1.15 8.33 -15.85
N GLU A 63 -0.83 7.06 -15.58
CA GLU A 63 -1.71 6.20 -14.78
C GLU A 63 -1.81 6.79 -13.37
N PHE A 64 -3.03 6.82 -12.81
CA PHE A 64 -3.26 7.28 -11.44
C PHE A 64 -4.26 6.36 -10.74
N ASP A 65 -4.02 6.06 -9.46
CA ASP A 65 -4.88 5.30 -8.58
C ASP A 65 -4.38 5.39 -7.11
N ALA A 66 -5.05 4.68 -6.21
CA ALA A 66 -4.72 4.65 -4.78
C ALA A 66 -3.26 4.27 -4.46
N ARG A 67 -2.58 3.46 -5.29
CA ARG A 67 -1.18 3.03 -5.05
C ARG A 67 -0.22 4.20 -5.15
N PHE A 68 -0.43 5.07 -6.13
CA PHE A 68 0.43 6.21 -6.38
C PHE A 68 0.22 7.32 -5.34
N VAL A 69 -1.03 7.51 -4.91
CA VAL A 69 -1.35 8.39 -3.77
C VAL A 69 -0.67 7.87 -2.49
N PHE A 70 -0.77 6.57 -2.20
CA PHE A 70 -0.07 5.95 -1.07
C PHE A 70 1.45 6.13 -1.17
N SER A 71 2.03 5.87 -2.34
CA SER A 71 3.47 6.02 -2.55
C SER A 71 3.93 7.46 -2.28
N ALA A 72 3.15 8.46 -2.71
CA ALA A 72 3.44 9.87 -2.47
C ALA A 72 3.32 10.23 -0.98
N VAL A 73 2.20 9.87 -0.33
CA VAL A 73 1.94 10.18 1.09
C VAL A 73 2.97 9.50 1.98
N ALA A 74 3.28 8.22 1.74
CA ALA A 74 4.26 7.49 2.54
C ALA A 74 5.68 8.02 2.34
N SER A 75 6.06 8.39 1.12
CA SER A 75 7.36 9.04 0.87
C SER A 75 7.45 10.39 1.59
N ALA A 76 6.39 11.21 1.53
CA ALA A 76 6.34 12.49 2.23
C ALA A 76 6.38 12.32 3.76
N TYR A 77 5.74 11.28 4.29
CA TYR A 77 5.82 10.93 5.72
C TYR A 77 7.26 10.55 6.13
N ILE A 78 7.92 9.66 5.38
CA ILE A 78 9.32 9.26 5.62
C ILE A 78 10.26 10.48 5.62
N LEU A 79 10.00 11.44 4.73
CA LEU A 79 10.83 12.63 4.57
C LEU A 79 10.48 13.77 5.53
N ASP A 80 9.45 13.61 6.37
CA ASP A 80 8.90 14.65 7.26
C ASP A 80 8.45 15.91 6.48
N GLN A 81 7.72 15.72 5.37
CA GLN A 81 7.26 16.77 4.46
C GLN A 81 5.79 16.60 4.04
N LEU A 82 4.95 16.08 4.93
CA LEU A 82 3.50 15.92 4.68
C LEU A 82 2.78 17.26 4.45
N ASP A 83 3.30 18.34 5.03
CA ASP A 83 2.78 19.71 4.91
C ASP A 83 2.79 20.24 3.46
N LYS A 84 3.64 19.66 2.60
CA LYS A 84 3.72 20.02 1.18
C LYS A 84 2.59 19.41 0.33
N LEU A 85 1.79 18.51 0.88
CA LEU A 85 0.75 17.79 0.14
C LEU A 85 -0.64 18.45 0.25
N ASP A 86 -1.47 18.31 -0.78
CA ASP A 86 -2.90 18.63 -0.70
C ASP A 86 -3.66 17.54 0.09
N ILE A 87 -3.51 17.58 1.40
CA ILE A 87 -4.10 16.62 2.34
C ILE A 87 -5.62 16.52 2.15
N GLU A 88 -6.30 17.67 2.04
CA GLU A 88 -7.75 17.71 1.88
C GLU A 88 -8.19 17.12 0.54
N GLY A 89 -7.39 17.32 -0.52
CA GLY A 89 -7.58 16.66 -1.79
C GLY A 89 -7.52 15.14 -1.72
N TYR A 90 -6.49 14.60 -1.09
CA TYR A 90 -6.37 13.16 -0.93
C TYR A 90 -7.47 12.59 -0.05
N VAL A 91 -7.86 13.26 1.04
CA VAL A 91 -9.00 12.85 1.87
C VAL A 91 -10.29 12.78 1.06
N ARG A 92 -10.56 13.77 0.18
CA ARG A 92 -11.72 13.74 -0.72
C ARG A 92 -11.65 12.57 -1.69
N PHE A 93 -10.50 12.29 -2.30
CA PHE A 93 -10.31 11.17 -3.21
C PHE A 93 -10.53 9.83 -2.50
N ILE A 94 -9.92 9.63 -1.34
CA ILE A 94 -10.03 8.41 -0.53
C ILE A 94 -11.48 8.18 -0.14
N THR A 95 -12.16 9.21 0.37
CA THR A 95 -13.57 9.12 0.78
C THR A 95 -14.48 8.71 -0.39
N LYS A 96 -14.25 9.25 -1.59
CA LYS A 96 -14.98 8.86 -2.81
C LYS A 96 -14.67 7.45 -3.31
N SER A 97 -13.54 6.88 -2.88
CA SER A 97 -13.11 5.53 -3.27
C SER A 97 -13.67 4.45 -2.35
N LEU A 98 -14.35 4.81 -1.26
CA LEU A 98 -15.08 3.86 -0.41
C LEU A 98 -16.28 3.30 -1.18
N THR A 99 -16.38 1.97 -1.20
CA THR A 99 -17.38 1.25 -2.00
C THR A 99 -18.60 0.87 -1.17
N PHE A 100 -19.68 0.43 -1.84
CA PHE A 100 -20.85 -0.11 -1.15
C PHE A 100 -20.55 -1.40 -0.36
N GLU A 101 -19.54 -2.17 -0.79
CA GLU A 101 -19.11 -3.42 -0.15
C GLU A 101 -18.48 -3.19 1.22
N GLY A 102 -17.91 -2.00 1.45
CA GLY A 102 -17.22 -1.60 2.69
C GLY A 102 -15.72 -1.37 2.53
N GLY A 103 -15.06 -2.02 1.57
CA GLY A 103 -13.66 -1.76 1.22
C GLY A 103 -13.49 -0.56 0.28
N PHE A 104 -12.25 -0.25 -0.10
CA PHE A 104 -11.93 0.80 -1.07
C PHE A 104 -11.54 0.23 -2.45
N GLY A 105 -11.93 0.93 -3.50
CA GLY A 105 -11.47 0.70 -4.87
C GLY A 105 -10.18 1.45 -5.19
N HIS A 106 -9.54 1.06 -6.30
CA HIS A 106 -8.35 1.75 -6.84
C HIS A 106 -8.67 3.19 -7.27
N LEU A 107 -9.91 3.41 -7.74
CA LEU A 107 -10.50 4.69 -8.09
C LEU A 107 -11.96 4.71 -7.59
N PRO A 108 -12.59 5.90 -7.48
CA PRO A 108 -14.01 6.01 -7.20
C PRO A 108 -14.85 5.15 -8.13
N GLN A 109 -15.90 4.53 -7.58
CA GLN A 109 -16.87 3.67 -8.29
C GLN A 109 -16.31 2.32 -8.81
N LEU A 110 -15.05 1.98 -8.52
CA LEU A 110 -14.52 0.65 -8.79
C LEU A 110 -14.83 -0.33 -7.66
N GLU A 111 -14.70 -1.63 -7.94
CA GLU A 111 -14.85 -2.73 -6.98
C GLU A 111 -13.87 -2.58 -5.80
N ALA A 112 -14.30 -3.01 -4.61
CA ALA A 112 -13.42 -3.02 -3.44
C ALA A 112 -12.26 -3.99 -3.67
N HIS A 113 -11.03 -3.56 -3.37
CA HIS A 113 -9.83 -4.38 -3.50
C HIS A 113 -8.96 -4.25 -2.24
N ALA A 114 -8.46 -5.35 -1.70
CA ALA A 114 -7.72 -5.33 -0.44
C ALA A 114 -6.43 -4.50 -0.53
N GLY A 115 -5.73 -4.54 -1.67
CA GLY A 115 -4.54 -3.70 -1.91
C GLY A 115 -4.88 -2.21 -1.96
N ALA A 116 -6.00 -1.83 -2.59
CA ALA A 116 -6.45 -0.44 -2.61
C ALA A 116 -6.97 0.00 -1.23
N THR A 117 -7.63 -0.92 -0.51
CA THR A 117 -8.08 -0.72 0.87
C THR A 117 -6.91 -0.41 1.79
N TYR A 118 -5.82 -1.19 1.70
CA TYR A 118 -4.59 -0.89 2.41
C TYR A 118 -4.03 0.49 2.05
N CYS A 119 -3.85 0.78 0.76
CA CYS A 119 -3.28 2.06 0.32
C CYS A 119 -4.07 3.25 0.86
N ASN A 120 -5.40 3.22 0.72
CA ASN A 120 -6.27 4.29 1.20
C ASN A 120 -6.28 4.40 2.73
N LEU A 121 -6.37 3.28 3.46
CA LEU A 121 -6.42 3.27 4.91
C LEU A 121 -5.09 3.72 5.54
N ALA A 122 -3.97 3.27 4.97
CA ALA A 122 -2.63 3.68 5.38
C ALA A 122 -2.41 5.18 5.11
N CYS A 123 -2.86 5.71 3.97
CA CYS A 123 -2.86 7.16 3.74
C CYS A 123 -3.59 7.92 4.84
N LEU A 124 -4.82 7.50 5.19
CA LEU A 124 -5.58 8.16 6.25
C LEU A 124 -4.87 8.09 7.60
N LYS A 125 -4.22 6.97 7.91
CA LYS A 125 -3.44 6.81 9.14
C LYS A 125 -2.23 7.74 9.17
N LEU A 126 -1.42 7.75 8.12
CA LEU A 126 -0.22 8.60 8.00
C LEU A 126 -0.55 10.09 8.02
N LEU A 127 -1.68 10.49 7.43
CA LEU A 127 -2.16 11.87 7.41
C LEU A 127 -2.85 12.29 8.73
N GLY A 128 -3.03 11.37 9.70
CA GLY A 128 -3.77 11.64 10.93
C GLY A 128 -5.26 11.90 10.71
N LYS A 129 -5.84 11.44 9.60
CA LYS A 129 -7.23 11.67 9.18
C LYS A 129 -8.13 10.45 9.34
N LEU A 130 -7.59 9.30 9.76
CA LEU A 130 -8.34 8.04 9.90
C LEU A 130 -9.60 8.22 10.76
N GLU A 131 -9.47 8.75 11.97
CA GLU A 131 -10.62 8.91 12.88
C GLU A 131 -11.61 9.99 12.43
N SER A 132 -11.18 10.93 11.57
CA SER A 132 -12.08 11.92 10.97
C SER A 132 -12.91 11.33 9.83
N VAL A 133 -12.36 10.42 9.04
CA VAL A 133 -13.02 9.85 7.85
C VAL A 133 -13.77 8.56 8.19
N LEU A 134 -13.21 7.75 9.07
CA LEU A 134 -13.76 6.50 9.60
C LEU A 134 -13.78 6.54 11.13
N PRO A 135 -14.64 7.36 11.75
CA PRO A 135 -14.76 7.39 13.20
C PRO A 135 -15.07 6.01 13.79
N GLU A 136 -14.59 5.76 15.00
CA GLU A 136 -15.00 4.59 15.77
C GLU A 136 -16.52 4.45 15.82
N ARG A 137 -17.02 3.21 15.67
CA ARG A 137 -18.46 2.87 15.66
C ARG A 137 -19.28 3.56 14.56
N SER A 138 -18.65 4.22 13.60
CA SER A 138 -19.36 4.66 12.40
C SER A 138 -19.78 3.43 11.59
N ARG A 139 -20.99 3.49 11.02
CA ARG A 139 -21.51 2.42 10.14
C ARG A 139 -20.54 2.07 9.01
N GLN A 140 -19.79 3.05 8.50
CA GLN A 140 -18.82 2.81 7.43
C GLN A 140 -17.58 2.07 7.92
N ARG A 141 -17.05 2.40 9.10
CA ARG A 141 -15.95 1.64 9.70
C ARG A 141 -16.37 0.20 10.02
N GLU A 142 -17.57 0.01 10.55
CA GLU A 142 -18.11 -1.34 10.82
C GLU A 142 -18.24 -2.17 9.54
N LYS A 143 -18.73 -1.57 8.44
CA LYS A 143 -18.76 -2.21 7.13
C LYS A 143 -17.38 -2.57 6.60
N LEU A 144 -16.40 -1.67 6.74
CA LEU A 144 -15.02 -1.93 6.32
C LEU A 144 -14.42 -3.11 7.10
N ILE A 145 -14.58 -3.11 8.43
CA ILE A 145 -14.10 -4.20 9.29
C ILE A 145 -14.76 -5.52 8.89
N TYR A 146 -16.09 -5.51 8.72
CA TYR A 146 -16.81 -6.70 8.27
C TYR A 146 -16.30 -7.20 6.92
N TRP A 147 -16.14 -6.32 5.94
CA TRP A 147 -15.63 -6.67 4.61
C TRP A 147 -14.21 -7.27 4.67
N LEU A 148 -13.31 -6.70 5.48
CA LEU A 148 -11.95 -7.21 5.69
C LEU A 148 -11.95 -8.60 6.34
N LEU A 149 -12.74 -8.81 7.38
CA LEU A 149 -12.85 -10.13 8.04
C LEU A 149 -13.41 -11.19 7.09
N GLN A 150 -14.37 -10.82 6.23
CA GLN A 150 -14.92 -11.69 5.18
C GLN A 150 -13.94 -11.98 4.03
N ARG A 151 -12.70 -11.45 4.07
CA ARG A 151 -11.63 -11.88 3.16
C ARG A 151 -10.98 -13.19 3.61
N GLN A 152 -11.11 -13.56 4.89
CA GLN A 152 -10.50 -14.80 5.37
C GLN A 152 -11.35 -16.01 5.00
N LYS A 153 -10.76 -16.92 4.21
CA LYS A 153 -11.25 -18.29 4.07
C LYS A 153 -10.31 -19.21 4.85
N VAL A 154 -9.23 -19.69 4.23
CA VAL A 154 -8.10 -20.30 4.94
C VAL A 154 -6.98 -19.27 5.03
N GLY A 155 -6.57 -18.75 3.86
CA GLY A 155 -5.83 -17.50 3.72
C GLY A 155 -6.76 -16.32 3.51
N PHE A 156 -6.22 -15.25 2.93
CA PHE A 156 -6.99 -14.08 2.54
C PHE A 156 -7.11 -13.97 1.02
N ASN A 157 -8.28 -13.55 0.53
CA ASN A 157 -8.47 -13.12 -0.85
C ASN A 157 -8.50 -11.59 -0.96
N GLY A 158 -8.24 -11.09 -2.17
CA GLY A 158 -8.23 -9.65 -2.42
C GLY A 158 -9.61 -9.04 -2.63
N ARG A 159 -10.59 -9.86 -3.06
CA ARG A 159 -11.92 -9.45 -3.53
C ARG A 159 -12.94 -10.56 -3.40
N SER A 160 -14.21 -10.15 -3.36
CA SER A 160 -15.35 -11.04 -3.15
C SER A 160 -15.42 -12.08 -4.26
N GLY A 161 -15.52 -13.36 -3.89
CA GLY A 161 -15.59 -14.46 -4.86
C GLY A 161 -14.26 -14.85 -5.52
N LYS A 162 -13.12 -14.32 -5.07
CA LYS A 162 -11.79 -14.77 -5.53
C LYS A 162 -11.14 -15.77 -4.57
N ASP A 163 -10.12 -16.45 -5.07
CA ASP A 163 -9.31 -17.39 -4.30
C ASP A 163 -8.32 -16.67 -3.38
N ASP A 164 -7.85 -17.40 -2.38
CA ASP A 164 -6.86 -16.92 -1.43
C ASP A 164 -5.51 -16.72 -2.13
N ASP A 165 -4.78 -15.70 -1.69
CA ASP A 165 -3.47 -15.33 -2.22
C ASP A 165 -2.63 -14.78 -1.06
N SER A 166 -1.44 -15.36 -0.89
CA SER A 166 -0.57 -15.13 0.26
C SER A 166 -0.21 -13.66 0.50
N CYS A 167 -0.17 -12.83 -0.56
CA CYS A 167 0.13 -11.41 -0.39
C CYS A 167 -0.96 -10.64 0.36
N TYR A 168 -2.22 -11.09 0.29
CA TYR A 168 -3.32 -10.46 1.03
C TYR A 168 -3.26 -10.68 2.53
N THR A 169 -2.41 -11.59 3.00
CA THR A 169 -2.14 -11.66 4.43
C THR A 169 -1.57 -10.35 4.96
N PHE A 170 -0.70 -9.71 4.19
CA PHE A 170 -0.24 -8.36 4.52
C PHE A 170 -1.32 -7.34 4.25
N TRP A 171 -1.87 -7.27 3.03
CA TRP A 171 -2.79 -6.19 2.68
C TRP A 171 -4.03 -6.14 3.60
N VAL A 172 -4.63 -7.30 3.90
CA VAL A 172 -5.80 -7.40 4.80
C VAL A 172 -5.37 -7.32 6.26
N GLY A 173 -4.34 -8.07 6.67
CA GLY A 173 -3.86 -8.10 8.06
C GLY A 173 -3.42 -6.73 8.55
N ALA A 174 -2.67 -5.99 7.72
CA ALA A 174 -2.28 -4.61 7.97
C ALA A 174 -3.49 -3.68 8.20
N CYS A 175 -4.55 -3.83 7.39
CA CYS A 175 -5.76 -3.05 7.57
C CYS A 175 -6.45 -3.35 8.89
N LEU A 176 -6.57 -4.64 9.23
CA LEU A 176 -7.16 -5.07 10.50
C LEU A 176 -6.33 -4.56 11.69
N GLN A 177 -5.00 -4.59 11.60
CA GLN A 177 -4.13 -4.04 12.63
C GLN A 177 -4.27 -2.51 12.79
N MET A 178 -4.33 -1.75 11.68
CA MET A 178 -4.60 -0.29 11.73
C MET A 178 -5.93 0.05 12.39
N LEU A 179 -6.91 -0.88 12.33
CA LEU A 179 -8.24 -0.75 12.91
C LEU A 179 -8.37 -1.42 14.29
N HIS A 180 -7.30 -2.02 14.82
CA HIS A 180 -7.29 -2.79 16.08
C HIS A 180 -8.23 -4.00 16.09
N MET A 181 -8.34 -4.69 14.95
CA MET A 181 -9.21 -5.85 14.72
C MET A 181 -8.43 -7.15 14.40
N ASP A 182 -7.10 -7.14 14.55
CA ASP A 182 -6.27 -8.33 14.35
C ASP A 182 -6.57 -9.53 15.28
N PRO A 183 -7.16 -9.38 16.49
CA PRO A 183 -7.55 -10.55 17.30
C PRO A 183 -8.69 -11.38 16.71
N TYR A 184 -9.42 -10.84 15.72
CA TYR A 184 -10.54 -11.54 15.06
C TYR A 184 -10.09 -12.40 13.87
N VAL A 185 -8.80 -12.40 13.54
CA VAL A 185 -8.22 -13.24 12.49
C VAL A 185 -8.00 -14.65 13.03
N ASP A 186 -8.45 -15.67 12.29
CA ASP A 186 -8.15 -17.08 12.55
C ASP A 186 -6.67 -17.34 12.20
N ARG A 187 -5.78 -17.12 13.16
CA ARG A 187 -4.32 -17.18 12.94
C ARG A 187 -3.84 -18.58 12.59
N ASP A 188 -4.48 -19.62 13.13
CA ASP A 188 -4.06 -21.00 12.92
C ASP A 188 -4.29 -21.42 11.47
N LYS A 189 -5.47 -21.13 10.91
CA LYS A 189 -5.73 -21.38 9.47
C LYS A 189 -4.84 -20.54 8.56
N LEU A 190 -4.57 -19.31 8.97
CA LEU A 190 -3.71 -18.43 8.18
C LEU A 190 -2.29 -19.00 8.10
N LEU A 191 -1.73 -19.47 9.21
CA LEU A 191 -0.44 -20.15 9.26
C LEU A 191 -0.43 -21.46 8.47
N GLU A 192 -1.52 -22.24 8.53
CA GLU A 192 -1.70 -23.43 7.70
C GLU A 192 -1.59 -23.05 6.21
N PHE A 193 -2.36 -22.07 5.75
CA PHE A 193 -2.32 -21.61 4.36
C PHE A 193 -0.92 -21.14 3.94
N ILE A 194 -0.26 -20.30 4.76
CA ILE A 194 1.06 -19.76 4.42
C ILE A 194 2.08 -20.88 4.27
N SER A 195 2.02 -21.88 5.15
CA SER A 195 2.91 -23.04 5.11
C SER A 195 2.79 -23.80 3.78
N THR A 196 1.60 -23.82 3.17
CA THR A 196 1.40 -24.43 1.83
C THR A 196 2.00 -23.62 0.68
N THR A 197 2.30 -22.34 0.90
CA THR A 197 2.84 -21.44 -0.13
C THR A 197 4.35 -21.31 -0.11
N TRP A 198 5.02 -21.97 0.86
CA TRP A 198 6.48 -22.00 0.94
C TRP A 198 7.07 -23.01 -0.05
N ASP A 199 8.10 -22.59 -0.78
CA ASP A 199 8.85 -23.48 -1.67
C ASP A 199 10.05 -24.10 -0.90
N PRO A 200 10.06 -25.43 -0.67
CA PRO A 200 11.13 -26.09 0.08
C PRO A 200 12.44 -26.23 -0.69
N MET A 201 12.41 -26.11 -2.02
CA MET A 201 13.57 -26.36 -2.90
C MET A 201 14.39 -25.10 -3.14
N VAL A 202 13.73 -24.01 -3.55
CA VAL A 202 14.41 -22.73 -3.82
C VAL A 202 14.30 -21.74 -2.66
N GLY A 203 13.39 -21.99 -1.71
CA GLY A 203 13.06 -21.07 -0.62
C GLY A 203 12.19 -19.90 -1.07
N GLY A 204 11.47 -19.30 -0.12
CA GLY A 204 10.57 -18.17 -0.34
C GLY A 204 9.11 -18.58 -0.46
N PHE A 205 8.25 -17.59 -0.70
CA PHE A 205 6.80 -17.75 -0.71
C PHE A 205 6.20 -17.47 -2.08
N MET A 206 5.22 -18.29 -2.46
CA MET A 206 4.45 -18.21 -3.68
C MET A 206 3.08 -17.59 -3.42
N ARG A 207 2.36 -17.27 -4.49
CA ARG A 207 0.98 -16.76 -4.42
C ARG A 207 0.03 -17.74 -3.74
N SER A 208 0.13 -19.01 -4.12
CA SER A 208 -0.71 -20.12 -3.72
C SER A 208 0.10 -21.41 -3.89
N ALA A 209 -0.39 -22.52 -3.34
CA ALA A 209 0.31 -23.82 -3.39
C ALA A 209 0.51 -24.37 -4.81
N ASP A 210 -0.34 -23.96 -5.76
CA ASP A 210 -0.34 -24.37 -7.17
C ASP A 210 0.43 -23.39 -8.08
N ALA A 211 1.00 -22.32 -7.53
CA ALA A 211 1.74 -21.35 -8.33
C ALA A 211 3.10 -21.90 -8.78
N ASN A 212 3.52 -21.53 -10.00
CA ASN A 212 4.73 -22.07 -10.64
C ASN A 212 6.02 -21.28 -10.35
N TYR A 213 5.97 -20.24 -9.51
CA TYR A 213 7.11 -19.39 -9.23
C TYR A 213 7.02 -18.69 -7.87
N VAL A 214 8.17 -18.57 -7.20
CA VAL A 214 8.32 -17.79 -5.98
C VAL A 214 8.28 -16.29 -6.29
N GLY A 215 7.44 -15.56 -5.57
CA GLY A 215 7.33 -14.11 -5.67
C GLY A 215 8.34 -13.42 -4.75
N ARG A 216 9.25 -12.60 -5.29
CA ARG A 216 10.18 -11.80 -4.46
C ARG A 216 9.43 -10.84 -3.53
N LEU A 217 8.39 -10.18 -4.03
CA LEU A 217 7.52 -9.29 -3.25
C LEU A 217 6.81 -10.03 -2.11
N ILE A 218 6.26 -11.21 -2.41
CA ILE A 218 5.56 -12.05 -1.43
C ILE A 218 6.53 -12.47 -0.34
N THR A 219 7.70 -12.96 -0.73
CA THR A 219 8.76 -13.38 0.22
C THR A 219 9.22 -12.22 1.10
N TYR A 220 9.34 -11.02 0.52
CA TYR A 220 9.74 -9.83 1.25
C TYR A 220 8.71 -9.39 2.28
N ILE A 221 7.42 -9.35 1.90
CA ILE A 221 6.28 -9.06 2.78
C ILE A 221 6.31 -9.95 4.04
N TRP A 222 6.71 -11.21 3.89
CA TRP A 222 6.77 -12.17 5.01
C TRP A 222 8.00 -12.06 5.90
N ARG A 223 9.12 -11.59 5.37
CA ARG A 223 10.41 -11.63 6.07
C ARG A 223 10.68 -10.39 6.91
N HIS A 224 10.04 -9.28 6.57
CA HIS A 224 10.15 -8.02 7.29
C HIS A 224 8.74 -7.57 7.61
N ASN A 225 8.31 -7.77 8.86
CA ASN A 225 7.20 -7.00 9.43
C ASN A 225 7.57 -5.53 9.24
N PHE A 226 7.07 -4.89 8.17
CA PHE A 226 7.40 -3.51 7.87
C PHE A 226 7.05 -2.65 9.08
N VAL A 227 8.09 -2.09 9.71
CA VAL A 227 8.45 -0.68 9.98
C VAL A 227 7.34 0.40 10.06
N PHE A 228 6.07 0.11 9.78
CA PHE A 228 4.97 1.02 10.06
C PHE A 228 3.81 0.28 10.73
N PHE A 229 4.10 -0.30 11.90
CA PHE A 229 3.13 -0.58 12.95
C PHE A 229 3.72 -0.27 14.30
#